data_AF-A0A1R1XGF4-F1
#
_entry.id   AF-A0A1R1XGF4-F1
#
_cell.length_a   1.000
_cell.length_b   1.000
_cell.length_c   1.000
_cell.angle_alpha   90.00
_cell.angle_beta   90.00
_cell.angle_gamma   90.00
#
_symmetry.space_group_name_H-M   'P 1'
#
loop_
_entity.id
_entity.type
_entity.pdbx_description
1 polymer ?
#
loop_
_entity_poly.entity_id
_entity_poly.type
_entity_poly.pdbx_seq_one_letter_code
_entity_poly.pdbx_strand_id
1 'polypeptide(L)'
;MSNNRIHFGTLEHLANQTEAEKQLSENSDNEIDFDELGCYLYVLFVFNTNTIDENGNSDTEYTENQFQAKEEQSILLKEFERKDLARKLAVPTDDGKVRLRLRELQEPTCLFGEGPGDRRDRLRYLLSKIELEKSSTSATNDNTADNNLIEDESENKSIDQTNEKQLEEFYTEGSQNLLNARKNIALFSLPRYEKLPLFKI
;
A
#
# COMPACT_ATOMS: atom_id res chain seq x y z
N MET A 1 -30.58 -20.95 -38.22
CA MET A 1 -29.79 -19.82 -37.68
C MET A 1 -28.32 -20.15 -37.92
N SER A 2 -27.65 -19.37 -38.78
CA SER A 2 -26.26 -19.60 -39.20
C SER A 2 -25.31 -19.09 -38.12
N ASN A 3 -24.47 -19.95 -37.56
CA ASN A 3 -23.46 -19.58 -36.57
C ASN A 3 -22.21 -19.03 -37.29
N ASN A 4 -22.03 -17.71 -37.27
CA ASN A 4 -20.79 -17.09 -37.72
C ASN A 4 -19.71 -17.26 -36.64
N ARG A 5 -18.75 -18.16 -36.90
CA ARG A 5 -17.53 -18.28 -36.10
C ARG A 5 -16.59 -17.14 -36.48
N ILE A 6 -16.40 -16.19 -35.57
CA ILE A 6 -15.42 -15.11 -35.70
C ILE A 6 -14.03 -15.73 -35.49
N HIS A 7 -13.16 -15.61 -36.49
CA HIS A 7 -11.77 -16.05 -36.42
C HIS A 7 -10.88 -14.86 -36.09
N PHE A 8 -10.25 -14.86 -34.92
CA PHE A 8 -9.24 -13.88 -34.54
C PHE A 8 -7.93 -14.29 -35.20
N GLY A 9 -7.35 -13.43 -36.03
CA GLY A 9 -6.01 -13.65 -36.59
C GLY A 9 -4.93 -13.62 -35.52
N THR A 10 -3.79 -14.24 -35.80
CA THR A 10 -2.62 -14.25 -34.92
C THR A 10 -2.04 -12.84 -34.77
N LEU A 11 -1.76 -12.44 -33.52
CA LEU A 11 -1.31 -11.10 -33.07
C LEU A 11 0.12 -10.72 -33.53
N GLU A 12 0.71 -11.47 -34.45
CA GLU A 12 2.12 -11.29 -34.88
C GLU A 12 2.37 -9.92 -35.53
N HIS A 13 1.36 -9.30 -36.14
CA HIS A 13 1.51 -7.98 -36.76
C HIS A 13 1.66 -6.82 -35.76
N LEU A 14 1.18 -6.96 -34.51
CA LEU A 14 1.34 -5.91 -33.49
C LEU A 14 2.74 -5.91 -32.88
N ALA A 15 3.37 -7.08 -32.76
CA ALA A 15 4.75 -7.18 -32.26
C ALA A 15 5.73 -6.45 -33.19
N ASN A 16 5.57 -6.63 -34.52
CA ASN A 16 6.43 -5.99 -35.51
C ASN A 16 6.29 -4.45 -35.53
N GLN A 17 5.11 -3.90 -35.19
CA GLN A 17 4.92 -2.45 -35.08
C GLN A 17 5.65 -1.87 -33.86
N THR A 18 5.60 -2.56 -32.72
CA THR A 18 6.33 -2.12 -31.51
C THR A 18 7.85 -2.17 -31.69
N GLU A 19 8.35 -3.12 -32.47
CA GLU A 19 9.77 -3.23 -32.79
C GLU A 19 10.22 -2.12 -33.77
N ALA A 20 9.37 -1.73 -34.72
CA ALA A 20 9.65 -0.62 -35.63
C ALA A 20 9.63 0.75 -34.92
N GLU A 21 8.74 0.96 -33.96
CA GLU A 21 8.69 2.20 -33.15
C GLU A 21 9.91 2.34 -32.23
N LYS A 22 10.42 1.22 -31.68
CA LYS A 22 11.66 1.21 -30.89
C LYS A 22 12.88 1.64 -31.71
N GLN A 23 13.02 1.16 -32.95
CA GLN A 23 14.15 1.50 -33.82
C GLN A 23 14.14 2.95 -34.33
N LEU A 24 12.98 3.62 -34.32
CA LEU A 24 12.87 5.06 -34.61
C LEU A 24 13.25 5.94 -33.41
N SER A 25 13.10 5.44 -32.18
CA SER A 25 13.51 6.18 -30.97
C SER A 25 15.02 6.14 -30.69
N GLU A 26 15.77 5.21 -31.31
CA GLU A 26 17.21 5.04 -31.09
C GLU A 26 18.09 5.83 -32.09
N ASN A 27 17.51 6.55 -33.06
CA ASN A 27 18.26 7.26 -34.10
C ASN A 27 18.12 8.80 -34.08
N SER A 28 17.65 9.40 -32.98
CA SER A 28 17.59 10.87 -32.84
C SER A 28 18.41 11.37 -31.66
N ASP A 29 19.71 11.09 -31.69
CA ASP A 29 20.69 11.91 -30.98
C ASP A 29 20.94 13.18 -31.81
N ASN A 30 19.96 14.09 -31.82
CA ASN A 30 20.21 15.47 -32.21
C ASN A 30 20.70 16.21 -30.97
N GLU A 31 22.01 16.38 -30.90
CA GLU A 31 22.73 17.24 -29.96
C GLU A 31 22.08 18.64 -29.97
N ILE A 32 21.43 19.02 -28.87
CA ILE A 32 20.83 20.35 -28.73
C ILE A 32 21.96 21.31 -28.35
N ASP A 33 22.37 22.14 -29.31
CA ASP A 33 23.38 23.18 -29.13
C ASP A 33 22.85 24.26 -28.17
N PHE A 34 23.46 24.39 -26.99
CA PHE A 34 22.89 25.11 -25.83
C PHE A 34 23.14 26.63 -25.85
N ASP A 35 23.70 27.17 -26.93
CA ASP A 35 24.02 28.59 -27.07
C ASP A 35 22.87 29.46 -27.63
N GLU A 36 21.78 28.84 -28.12
CA GLU A 36 20.61 29.56 -28.67
C GLU A 36 19.46 29.76 -27.64
N LEU A 37 19.51 29.06 -26.50
CA LEU A 37 18.50 29.12 -25.43
C LEU A 37 18.56 30.41 -24.60
N GLY A 38 19.69 31.12 -24.60
CA GLY A 38 19.88 32.37 -23.87
C GLY A 38 19.03 33.54 -24.40
N CYS A 39 18.70 33.54 -25.69
CA CYS A 39 17.86 34.56 -26.28
C CYS A 39 16.35 34.23 -26.16
N TYR A 40 15.98 32.95 -26.26
CA TYR A 40 14.58 32.55 -26.25
C TYR A 40 13.94 32.70 -24.85
N LEU A 41 14.70 32.54 -23.78
CA LEU A 41 14.21 32.71 -22.41
C LEU A 41 13.95 34.18 -22.04
N TYR A 42 14.75 35.12 -22.56
CA TYR A 42 14.52 36.56 -22.36
C TYR A 42 13.33 37.07 -23.18
N VAL A 43 13.10 36.50 -24.37
CA VAL A 43 11.93 36.81 -25.20
C VAL A 43 10.65 36.25 -24.58
N LEU A 44 10.62 35.00 -24.08
CA LEU A 44 9.44 34.46 -23.39
C LEU A 44 9.12 35.16 -22.05
N PHE A 45 10.11 35.66 -21.32
CA PHE A 45 9.88 36.38 -20.06
C PHE A 45 9.40 37.82 -20.26
N VAL A 46 9.84 38.49 -21.34
CA VAL A 46 9.41 39.87 -21.66
C VAL A 46 8.08 39.90 -22.44
N PHE A 47 7.76 38.87 -23.21
CA PHE A 47 6.51 38.75 -23.97
C PHE A 47 5.38 37.98 -23.25
N ASN A 48 5.43 37.82 -21.92
CA ASN A 48 4.23 37.46 -21.17
C ASN A 48 3.30 38.67 -21.04
N THR A 49 2.87 39.19 -22.20
CA THR A 49 1.69 40.04 -22.29
C THR A 49 0.50 39.11 -22.19
N ASN A 50 -0.23 39.20 -21.08
CA ASN A 50 -1.60 38.72 -21.00
C ASN A 50 -2.33 39.09 -22.30
N THR A 51 -2.61 38.10 -23.14
CA THR A 51 -3.50 38.26 -24.28
C THR A 51 -4.90 38.39 -23.71
N ILE A 52 -5.34 39.64 -23.56
CA ILE A 52 -6.74 39.96 -23.32
C ILE A 52 -7.41 39.90 -24.68
N ASP A 53 -8.08 38.78 -24.95
CA ASP A 53 -9.00 38.70 -26.07
C ASP A 53 -10.19 39.62 -25.79
N GLU A 54 -10.59 40.43 -26.78
CA GLU A 54 -11.66 41.43 -26.67
C GLU A 54 -13.08 40.84 -26.49
N ASN A 55 -13.18 39.53 -26.29
CA ASN A 55 -14.38 38.83 -25.89
C ASN A 55 -14.07 38.20 -24.52
N GLY A 56 -14.47 38.86 -23.42
CA GLY A 56 -14.13 38.47 -22.05
C GLY A 56 -14.51 37.04 -21.65
N ASN A 57 -13.74 36.07 -22.14
CA ASN A 57 -13.86 34.64 -21.93
C ASN A 57 -12.51 34.12 -21.46
N SER A 58 -12.51 33.41 -20.34
CA SER A 58 -11.33 33.10 -19.53
C SER A 58 -10.53 31.91 -20.06
N ASP A 59 -9.39 32.18 -20.70
CA ASP A 59 -8.36 31.17 -20.99
C ASP A 59 -7.77 30.51 -19.74
N THR A 60 -7.96 31.14 -18.56
CA THR A 60 -7.67 30.55 -17.25
C THR A 60 -8.53 29.33 -16.94
N GLU A 61 -9.78 29.27 -17.43
CA GLU A 61 -10.67 28.14 -17.19
C GLU A 61 -10.29 26.92 -18.06
N TYR A 62 -9.78 27.15 -19.27
CA TYR A 62 -9.33 26.07 -20.16
C TYR A 62 -8.05 25.39 -19.66
N THR A 63 -7.13 26.16 -19.07
CA THR A 63 -5.88 25.64 -18.50
C THR A 63 -6.11 24.91 -17.18
N GLU A 64 -7.00 25.41 -16.32
CA GLU A 64 -7.41 24.72 -15.07
C GLU A 64 -8.10 23.38 -15.37
N ASN A 65 -9.04 23.35 -16.32
CA ASN A 65 -9.71 22.11 -16.72
C ASN A 65 -8.73 21.07 -17.30
N GLN A 66 -7.72 21.50 -18.06
CA GLN A 66 -6.67 20.60 -18.55
C GLN A 66 -5.77 20.07 -17.43
N PHE A 67 -5.46 20.90 -16.43
CA PHE A 67 -4.67 20.48 -15.27
C PHE A 67 -5.43 19.46 -14.44
N GLN A 68 -6.72 19.72 -14.15
CA GLN A 68 -7.60 18.77 -13.46
C GLN A 68 -7.71 17.46 -14.24
N ALA A 69 -7.91 17.52 -15.57
CA ALA A 69 -7.97 16.32 -16.40
C ALA A 69 -6.66 15.51 -16.36
N LYS A 70 -5.50 16.17 -16.33
CA LYS A 70 -4.18 15.51 -16.18
C LYS A 70 -4.00 14.90 -14.79
N GLU A 71 -4.44 15.58 -13.73
CA GLU A 71 -4.38 15.05 -12.37
C GLU A 71 -5.27 13.81 -12.24
N GLU A 72 -6.51 13.87 -12.72
CA GLU A 72 -7.44 12.73 -12.74
C GLU A 72 -6.84 11.54 -13.51
N GLN A 73 -6.26 11.79 -14.69
CA GLN A 73 -5.56 10.77 -15.46
C GLN A 73 -4.39 10.16 -14.67
N SER A 74 -3.60 10.99 -13.99
CA SER A 74 -2.46 10.52 -13.19
C SER A 74 -2.89 9.66 -11.99
N ILE A 75 -4.01 10.00 -11.35
CA ILE A 75 -4.59 9.24 -10.24
C ILE A 75 -5.08 7.89 -10.76
N LEU A 76 -5.75 7.87 -11.90
CA LEU A 76 -6.28 6.66 -12.50
C LEU A 76 -5.17 5.69 -12.92
N LEU A 77 -4.07 6.21 -13.47
CA LEU A 77 -2.87 5.43 -13.78
C LEU A 77 -2.25 4.82 -12.51
N LYS A 78 -2.08 5.61 -11.45
CA LYS A 78 -1.57 5.13 -10.16
C LYS A 78 -2.44 4.02 -9.56
N GLU A 79 -3.77 4.15 -9.67
CA GLU A 79 -4.67 3.09 -9.21
C GLU A 79 -4.52 1.80 -10.01
N PHE A 80 -4.30 1.91 -11.32
CA PHE A 80 -4.10 0.76 -12.19
C PHE A 80 -2.81 0.03 -11.85
N GLU A 81 -1.69 0.77 -11.74
CA GLU A 81 -0.40 0.22 -11.32
C GLU A 81 -0.50 -0.50 -9.97
N ARG A 82 -1.19 0.10 -9.00
CA ARG A 82 -1.42 -0.52 -7.68
C ARG A 82 -2.21 -1.82 -7.79
N LYS A 83 -3.27 -1.86 -8.61
CA LYS A 83 -4.09 -3.07 -8.83
C LYS A 83 -3.28 -4.16 -9.53
N ASP A 84 -2.41 -3.79 -10.47
CA ASP A 84 -1.54 -4.72 -11.18
C ASP A 84 -0.48 -5.34 -10.28
N LEU A 85 0.19 -4.51 -9.47
CA LEU A 85 1.14 -4.97 -8.46
C LEU A 85 0.46 -5.88 -7.43
N ALA A 86 -0.72 -5.49 -6.93
CA ALA A 86 -1.49 -6.30 -6.00
C ALA A 86 -1.83 -7.69 -6.56
N ARG A 87 -2.19 -7.79 -7.85
CA ARG A 87 -2.48 -9.09 -8.51
C ARG A 87 -1.24 -9.97 -8.65
N LYS A 88 -0.07 -9.37 -8.93
CA LYS A 88 1.21 -10.08 -9.05
C LYS A 88 1.76 -10.51 -7.69
N LEU A 89 1.41 -9.79 -6.62
CA LEU A 89 1.91 -10.06 -5.28
C LEU A 89 1.32 -11.36 -4.72
N ALA A 90 2.19 -12.36 -4.54
CA ALA A 90 1.85 -13.60 -3.88
C ALA A 90 1.67 -13.35 -2.36
N VAL A 91 0.45 -13.60 -1.87
CA VAL A 91 0.11 -13.49 -0.44
C VAL A 91 -0.09 -14.90 0.11
N PRO A 92 0.28 -15.18 1.38
CA PRO A 92 0.03 -16.47 1.99
C PRO A 92 -1.44 -16.89 1.89
N THR A 93 -1.68 -18.16 1.57
CA THR A 93 -3.02 -18.75 1.49
C THR A 93 -3.56 -19.16 2.87
N ASP A 94 -2.66 -19.43 3.82
CA ASP A 94 -2.98 -19.78 5.20
C ASP A 94 -3.33 -18.54 6.04
N ASP A 95 -4.51 -18.57 6.65
CA ASP A 95 -5.03 -17.50 7.49
C ASP A 95 -4.20 -17.25 8.75
N GLY A 96 -3.52 -18.27 9.28
CA GLY A 96 -2.58 -18.10 10.39
C GLY A 96 -1.43 -17.16 10.03
N LYS A 97 -0.80 -17.41 8.88
CA LYS A 97 0.28 -16.58 8.34
C LYS A 97 -0.21 -15.17 7.97
N VAL A 98 -1.41 -15.04 7.42
CA VAL A 98 -2.01 -13.72 7.10
C VAL A 98 -2.16 -12.87 8.37
N ARG A 99 -2.73 -13.42 9.45
CA ARG A 99 -2.87 -12.70 10.74
C ARG A 99 -1.53 -12.32 11.35
N LEU A 100 -0.53 -13.19 11.22
CA LEU A 100 0.83 -12.90 11.69
C LEU A 100 1.45 -11.74 10.92
N ARG A 101 1.37 -11.73 9.58
CA ARG A 101 1.85 -10.61 8.75
C ARG A 101 1.12 -9.30 9.04
N LEU A 102 -0.19 -9.33 9.25
CA LEU A 102 -0.95 -8.13 9.64
C LEU A 102 -0.48 -7.57 10.99
N ARG A 103 -0.17 -8.44 11.95
CA ARG A 103 0.39 -8.03 13.24
C ARG A 103 1.79 -7.42 13.10
N GLU A 104 2.65 -7.97 12.24
CA GLU A 104 3.97 -7.41 11.93
C GLU A 104 3.86 -6.00 11.34
N LEU A 105 2.85 -5.76 10.50
CA LEU A 105 2.54 -4.46 9.93
C LEU A 105 1.81 -3.52 10.89
N GLN A 106 1.60 -3.92 12.16
CA GLN A 106 0.85 -3.16 13.17
C GLN A 106 -0.60 -2.85 12.77
N GLU A 107 -1.16 -3.66 11.88
CA GLU A 107 -2.54 -3.54 11.41
C GLU A 107 -3.47 -4.46 12.21
N PRO A 108 -4.76 -4.09 12.39
CA PRO A 108 -5.73 -4.96 13.05
C PRO A 108 -5.77 -6.35 12.40
N THR A 109 -5.68 -7.41 13.21
CA THR A 109 -5.62 -8.78 12.66
C THR A 109 -6.95 -9.22 12.05
N CYS A 110 -8.08 -8.81 12.63
CA CYS A 110 -9.41 -9.08 12.10
C CYS A 110 -10.31 -7.84 12.29
N LEU A 111 -11.02 -7.44 11.24
CA LEU A 111 -12.09 -6.45 11.32
C LEU A 111 -13.46 -7.13 11.56
N PHE A 112 -14.45 -6.36 12.02
CA PHE A 112 -15.79 -6.90 12.25
C PHE A 112 -16.43 -7.36 10.92
N GLY A 113 -16.89 -8.60 10.86
CA GLY A 113 -17.49 -9.19 9.66
C GLY A 113 -16.49 -9.58 8.56
N GLU A 114 -15.18 -9.47 8.80
CA GLU A 114 -14.14 -9.82 7.82
C GLU A 114 -13.90 -11.34 7.76
N GLY A 115 -14.10 -11.94 6.59
CA GLY A 115 -13.77 -13.34 6.34
C GLY A 115 -12.27 -13.58 6.08
N PRO A 116 -11.82 -14.84 5.99
CA PRO A 116 -10.42 -15.17 5.65
C PRO A 116 -9.99 -14.66 4.26
N GLY A 117 -10.92 -14.62 3.29
CA GLY A 117 -10.68 -14.07 1.95
C GLY A 117 -10.45 -12.57 1.99
N ASP A 118 -11.38 -11.83 2.62
CA ASP A 118 -11.30 -10.37 2.76
C ASP A 118 -10.03 -9.95 3.49
N ARG A 119 -9.63 -10.70 4.52
CA ARG A 119 -8.38 -10.47 5.26
C ARG A 119 -7.14 -10.59 4.39
N ARG A 120 -7.11 -11.61 3.53
CA ARG A 120 -6.02 -11.81 2.57
C ARG A 120 -5.99 -10.70 1.53
N ASP A 121 -7.14 -10.26 1.05
CA ASP A 121 -7.24 -9.16 0.08
C ASP A 121 -6.84 -7.82 0.71
N ARG A 122 -7.15 -7.59 1.99
CA ARG A 122 -6.63 -6.46 2.75
C ARG A 122 -5.12 -6.52 2.93
N LEU A 123 -4.56 -7.67 3.29
CA LEU A 123 -3.10 -7.84 3.38
C LEU A 123 -2.44 -7.56 2.02
N ARG A 124 -3.02 -8.06 0.92
CA ARG A 124 -2.55 -7.80 -0.45
C ARG A 124 -2.57 -6.31 -0.78
N TYR A 125 -3.64 -5.60 -0.39
CA TYR A 125 -3.75 -4.15 -0.55
C TYR A 125 -2.64 -3.41 0.20
N LEU A 126 -2.43 -3.73 1.48
CA LEU A 126 -1.41 -3.09 2.32
C LEU A 126 0.00 -3.28 1.76
N LEU A 127 0.35 -4.51 1.37
CA LEU A 127 1.65 -4.80 0.78
C LEU A 127 1.85 -4.08 -0.56
N SER A 128 0.81 -3.95 -1.40
CA SER A 128 0.90 -3.18 -2.64
C SER A 128 1.18 -1.69 -2.42
N LYS A 129 0.66 -1.13 -1.33
CA LYS A 129 0.89 0.28 -0.95
C LYS A 129 2.33 0.48 -0.50
N ILE A 130 2.83 -0.40 0.37
CA ILE A 130 4.21 -0.36 0.86
C ILE A 130 5.20 -0.48 -0.30
N GLU A 131 4.92 -1.35 -1.28
CA GLU A 131 5.80 -1.52 -2.44
C GLU A 131 5.88 -0.25 -3.31
N LEU A 132 4.75 0.44 -3.51
CA LEU A 132 4.70 1.69 -4.26
C LEU A 132 5.44 2.83 -3.53
N GLU A 133 5.35 2.89 -2.21
CA GLU A 133 6.11 3.83 -1.38
C GLU A 133 7.62 3.54 -1.44
N LYS A 134 8.01 2.27 -1.48
CA LYS A 134 9.42 1.87 -1.66
C LYS A 134 9.95 2.18 -3.06
N SER A 135 9.16 1.97 -4.11
CA SER A 135 9.59 2.24 -5.48
C SER A 135 9.73 3.74 -5.74
N SER A 136 8.82 4.57 -5.22
CA SER A 136 8.92 6.03 -5.32
C SER A 136 10.13 6.62 -4.57
N THR A 137 10.55 6.00 -3.47
CA THR A 137 11.76 6.40 -2.74
C THR A 137 13.05 5.84 -3.35
N SER A 138 12.99 4.65 -3.97
CA SER A 138 14.14 3.99 -4.60
C SER A 138 14.47 4.49 -6.00
N ALA A 139 13.62 5.31 -6.64
CA ALA A 139 13.95 5.97 -7.92
C ALA A 139 15.14 6.96 -7.83
N THR A 140 15.72 7.15 -6.64
CA THR A 140 16.99 7.87 -6.44
C THR A 140 18.20 6.95 -6.21
N ASN A 141 17.99 5.65 -6.08
CA ASN A 141 19.03 4.65 -5.85
C ASN A 141 18.78 3.43 -6.75
N ASP A 142 18.95 3.62 -8.05
CA ASP A 142 19.07 2.49 -8.97
C ASP A 142 20.24 1.60 -8.56
N ASN A 143 20.04 0.29 -8.77
CA ASN A 143 20.93 -0.84 -8.53
C ASN A 143 20.77 -1.52 -7.15
N THR A 144 19.75 -2.37 -7.03
CA THR A 144 19.99 -3.83 -6.89
C THR A 144 18.70 -4.57 -7.18
N ALA A 145 18.65 -5.18 -8.36
CA ALA A 145 17.81 -6.34 -8.60
C ALA A 145 18.30 -7.47 -7.69
N ASP A 146 17.48 -7.87 -6.71
CA ASP A 146 17.60 -9.20 -6.11
C ASP A 146 16.22 -9.74 -5.74
N ASN A 147 15.56 -10.28 -6.75
CA ASN A 147 14.57 -11.33 -6.59
C ASN A 147 15.30 -12.60 -6.17
N ASN A 148 15.64 -12.77 -4.89
CA ASN A 148 16.00 -14.05 -4.29
C ASN A 148 16.08 -13.90 -2.75
N LEU A 149 14.97 -14.11 -2.07
CA LEU A 149 14.96 -14.41 -0.63
C LEU A 149 14.02 -15.59 -0.37
N ILE A 150 14.33 -16.72 -1.01
CA ILE A 150 14.06 -18.07 -0.50
C ILE A 150 15.28 -18.90 -0.85
N GLU A 151 16.21 -19.07 0.09
CA GLU A 151 16.77 -20.37 0.48
C GLU A 151 17.75 -20.22 1.65
N ASP A 152 17.77 -21.29 2.44
CA ASP A 152 18.21 -21.41 3.81
C ASP A 152 19.73 -21.47 3.97
N GLU A 153 20.24 -20.99 5.12
CA GLU A 153 21.31 -21.60 5.94
C GLU A 153 21.45 -20.77 7.23
N SER A 154 20.64 -21.07 8.25
CA SER A 154 21.00 -21.93 9.38
C SER A 154 22.18 -21.41 10.22
N GLU A 155 21.87 -20.62 11.25
CA GLU A 155 22.50 -20.75 12.56
C GLU A 155 21.57 -20.26 13.68
N ASN A 156 20.90 -21.23 14.31
CA ASN A 156 20.45 -21.23 15.70
C ASN A 156 19.73 -19.99 16.27
N LYS A 157 18.40 -19.96 16.07
CA LYS A 157 17.48 -19.83 17.21
C LYS A 157 16.15 -20.52 16.89
N SER A 158 16.11 -21.80 17.23
CA SER A 158 14.89 -22.56 17.42
C SER A 158 13.94 -21.83 18.37
N ILE A 159 12.99 -21.09 17.81
CA ILE A 159 11.73 -20.70 18.47
C ILE A 159 10.61 -21.30 17.62
N ASP A 160 10.67 -22.63 17.48
CA ASP A 160 9.51 -23.42 17.12
C ASP A 160 8.86 -23.87 18.44
N GLN A 161 7.57 -23.58 18.56
CA GLN A 161 6.60 -24.30 19.40
C GLN A 161 7.02 -24.57 20.86
N THR A 162 6.93 -23.55 21.70
CA THR A 162 6.55 -23.59 23.14
C THR A 162 6.78 -22.20 23.71
N ASN A 163 6.09 -21.18 23.19
CA ASN A 163 5.80 -20.04 24.05
C ASN A 163 4.62 -20.41 24.98
N GLU A 164 4.79 -21.49 25.74
CA GLU A 164 4.66 -21.34 27.19
C GLU A 164 5.75 -20.32 27.56
N LYS A 165 5.52 -19.03 27.25
CA LYS A 165 6.02 -17.98 28.12
C LYS A 165 5.47 -18.46 29.45
N GLN A 166 6.33 -19.02 30.29
CA GLN A 166 6.04 -19.15 31.70
C GLN A 166 5.44 -17.79 32.03
N LEU A 167 4.12 -17.77 32.26
CA LEU A 167 3.41 -16.57 32.59
C LEU A 167 3.99 -16.20 33.94
N GLU A 168 5.11 -15.48 33.91
CA GLU A 168 5.79 -15.05 35.09
C GLU A 168 4.77 -14.16 35.78
N GLU A 169 4.28 -14.65 36.91
CA GLU A 169 3.21 -14.01 37.66
C GLU A 169 3.76 -12.69 38.21
N PHE A 170 3.61 -11.64 37.40
CA PHE A 170 4.09 -10.32 37.71
C PHE A 170 3.01 -9.56 38.48
N TYR A 171 3.31 -9.23 39.73
CA TYR A 171 2.45 -8.39 40.55
C TYR A 171 2.87 -6.92 40.42
N THR A 172 1.90 -6.07 40.11
CA THR A 172 2.05 -4.62 40.20
C THR A 172 1.41 -4.11 41.47
N GLU A 173 2.10 -3.21 42.17
CA GLU A 173 1.52 -2.49 43.30
C GLU A 173 0.27 -1.71 42.84
N GLY A 174 -0.82 -1.85 43.60
CA GLY A 174 -2.07 -1.16 43.31
C GLY A 174 -2.09 0.25 43.90
N SER A 175 -2.89 1.15 43.31
CA SER A 175 -3.12 2.48 43.87
C SER A 175 -3.88 2.42 45.21
N GLN A 176 -3.76 3.46 46.03
CA GLN A 176 -4.44 3.53 47.33
C GLN A 176 -5.98 3.46 47.19
N ASN A 177 -6.52 4.02 46.11
CA ASN A 177 -7.95 3.94 45.81
C ASN A 177 -8.40 2.49 45.54
N LEU A 178 -7.59 1.72 44.81
CA LEU A 178 -7.86 0.30 44.56
C LEU A 178 -7.83 -0.52 45.85
N LEU A 179 -6.90 -0.22 46.76
CA LEU A 179 -6.82 -0.88 48.07
C LEU A 179 -8.07 -0.60 48.92
N ASN A 180 -8.49 0.66 49.01
CA ASN A 180 -9.70 1.04 49.75
C ASN A 180 -10.97 0.42 49.15
N ALA A 181 -11.09 0.40 47.82
CA ALA A 181 -12.19 -0.26 47.13
C ALA A 181 -12.25 -1.76 47.43
N ARG A 182 -11.09 -2.46 47.37
CA ARG A 182 -11.00 -3.89 47.71
C ARG A 182 -11.39 -4.16 49.16
N LYS A 183 -10.98 -3.31 50.11
CA LYS A 183 -11.41 -3.39 51.51
C LYS A 183 -12.94 -3.26 51.64
N ASN A 184 -13.54 -2.29 50.97
CA ASN A 184 -14.99 -2.09 51.01
C ASN A 184 -15.76 -3.30 50.43
N ILE A 185 -15.28 -3.85 49.30
CA ILE A 185 -15.86 -5.05 48.69
C ILE A 185 -15.76 -6.26 49.64
N ALA A 186 -14.60 -6.45 50.26
CA ALA A 186 -14.38 -7.54 51.22
C ALA A 186 -15.31 -7.41 52.44
N LEU A 187 -15.39 -6.21 53.05
CA LEU A 187 -16.27 -5.93 54.18
C LEU A 187 -17.75 -6.14 53.85
N PHE A 188 -18.17 -5.86 52.60
CA PHE A 188 -19.54 -6.13 52.16
C PHE A 188 -19.81 -7.62 51.91
N SER A 189 -18.84 -8.33 51.32
CA SER A 189 -19.06 -9.67 50.76
C SER A 189 -18.83 -10.79 51.78
N LEU A 190 -17.82 -10.67 52.64
CA LEU A 190 -17.48 -11.69 53.66
C LEU A 190 -18.63 -12.00 54.64
N PRO A 191 -19.26 -11.02 55.33
CA PRO A 191 -20.35 -11.32 56.26
C PRO A 191 -21.62 -11.81 55.55
N ARG A 192 -21.74 -11.56 54.24
CA ARG A 192 -22.85 -12.07 53.43
C ARG A 192 -22.61 -13.53 53.05
N TYR A 193 -21.37 -13.89 52.72
CA TYR A 193 -20.96 -15.26 52.46
C TYR A 193 -21.13 -16.15 53.71
N GLU A 194 -20.75 -15.65 54.89
CA GLU A 194 -20.92 -16.38 56.16
C GLU A 194 -22.38 -16.74 56.47
N LYS A 195 -23.34 -15.96 55.95
CA LYS A 195 -24.77 -16.21 56.11
C LYS A 195 -25.33 -17.22 55.10
N LEU A 196 -24.54 -17.66 54.10
CA LEU A 196 -25.00 -18.69 53.18
C LEU A 196 -24.94 -20.07 53.88
N PRO A 197 -26.03 -20.85 53.87
CA PRO A 197 -26.10 -22.13 54.58
C PRO A 197 -25.28 -23.27 53.94
N LEU A 198 -24.49 -22.99 52.89
CA LEU A 198 -23.89 -24.01 52.02
C LEU A 198 -22.43 -24.36 52.34
N PHE A 199 -21.80 -23.71 53.32
CA PHE A 199 -20.42 -24.01 53.74
C PHE A 199 -20.31 -24.04 55.26
N LYS A 200 -20.93 -25.04 55.89
CA LYS A 200 -20.45 -25.57 57.17
C LYS A 200 -19.74 -26.88 56.86
N ILE A 201 -18.41 -26.84 56.83
CA ILE A 201 -17.56 -28.04 56.88
C ILE A 201 -17.57 -28.57 58.31
#